data_AF-A0ABD0BD76-F1
#
_entry.id   AF-A0ABD0BD76-F1
#
_cell.length_a   1.000
_cell.length_b   1.000
_cell.length_c   1.000
_cell.angle_alpha   90.00
_cell.angle_beta   90.00
_cell.angle_gamma   90.00
#
_symmetry.space_group_name_H-M   'P 1'
#
loop_
_entity.id
_entity.type
_entity.pdbx_description
1 polymer ?
#
loop_
_entity_poly.entity_id
_entity_poly.type
_entity_poly.pdbx_seq_one_letter_code
_entity_poly.pdbx_strand_id
1 'polypeptide(L)'
;MVESINGLPPVDKNELIAAGKYFGRIFLEYVWNLPQYRGPKGKDELSHELLTIGMAEREAQKDTLQVKAIIGMICGRQNIPYWLNYAAMKLALENDFKPTHSADSIGIVATSLKDFQSGYSKREINQIKLPSLMSYIEMTYHVVLPVAHYPIITAYLEHRRYEVML
;
A
#
# COMPACT_ATOMS: atom_id res chain seq x y z
N MET A 1 -7.14 19.35 -13.71
CA MET A 1 -5.73 19.00 -14.00
C MET A 1 -5.11 18.49 -12.73
N VAL A 2 -4.72 17.22 -12.70
CA VAL A 2 -4.01 16.63 -11.56
C VAL A 2 -2.58 17.15 -11.63
N GLU A 3 -2.18 18.00 -10.69
CA GLU A 3 -0.79 18.44 -10.59
C GLU A 3 0.07 17.20 -10.38
N SER A 4 0.86 16.89 -11.39
CA SER A 4 1.77 15.76 -11.35
C SER A 4 2.92 16.09 -10.39
N ILE A 5 3.45 15.06 -9.74
CA ILE A 5 4.57 15.16 -8.81
C ILE A 5 5.75 15.80 -9.55
N ASN A 6 5.95 17.11 -9.43
CA ASN A 6 7.03 17.84 -10.11
C ASN A 6 7.19 17.49 -11.61
N GLY A 7 6.09 17.37 -12.38
CA GLY A 7 6.17 17.04 -13.81
C GLY A 7 6.41 15.56 -14.15
N LEU A 8 6.35 14.66 -13.16
CA LEU A 8 6.45 13.21 -13.38
C LEU A 8 5.11 12.60 -13.79
N PRO A 9 5.10 11.56 -14.63
CA PRO A 9 3.87 10.84 -14.97
C PRO A 9 3.31 10.12 -13.73
N PRO A 10 1.98 9.94 -13.64
CA PRO A 10 1.36 9.14 -12.59
C PRO A 10 1.94 7.72 -12.53
N VAL A 11 1.83 7.07 -11.38
CA VAL A 11 2.21 5.66 -11.21
C VAL A 11 1.41 4.79 -12.19
N ASP A 12 2.11 4.11 -13.10
CA ASP A 12 1.49 3.21 -14.06
C ASP A 12 1.07 1.91 -13.37
N LYS A 13 -0.22 1.80 -13.06
CA LYS A 13 -0.78 0.63 -12.37
C LYS A 13 -0.71 -0.66 -13.20
N ASN A 14 -0.68 -0.58 -14.53
CA ASN A 14 -0.52 -1.75 -15.38
C ASN A 14 0.92 -2.26 -15.37
N GLU A 15 1.90 -1.35 -15.38
CA GLU A 15 3.31 -1.67 -15.16
C GLU A 15 3.50 -2.44 -13.84
N LEU A 16 2.85 -1.99 -12.76
CA LEU A 16 2.93 -2.65 -11.45
C LEU A 16 2.37 -4.07 -11.46
N ILE A 17 1.23 -4.28 -12.13
CA ILE A 17 0.64 -5.62 -12.30
C ILE A 17 1.60 -6.52 -13.08
N ALA A 18 2.13 -6.03 -14.22
CA ALA A 18 3.06 -6.79 -15.04
C ALA A 18 4.36 -7.15 -14.29
N ALA A 19 4.84 -6.23 -13.43
CA ALA A 19 6.01 -6.46 -12.59
C ALA A 19 5.73 -7.37 -11.37
N GLY A 20 4.48 -7.44 -10.91
CA GLY A 20 4.08 -8.20 -9.71
C GLY A 20 4.65 -7.64 -8.39
N LYS A 21 5.05 -6.36 -8.36
CA LYS A 21 5.69 -5.72 -7.20
C LYS A 21 5.53 -4.20 -7.21
N TYR A 22 5.97 -3.55 -6.12
CA TYR A 22 5.98 -2.09 -5.93
C TYR A 22 4.60 -1.42 -5.82
N PHE A 23 3.56 -2.17 -5.45
CA PHE A 23 2.20 -1.65 -5.30
C PHE A 23 2.07 -0.52 -4.27
N GLY A 24 2.96 -0.43 -3.27
CA GLY A 24 2.97 0.68 -2.32
C GLY A 24 3.24 2.07 -2.93
N ARG A 25 3.75 2.12 -4.17
CA ARG A 25 3.86 3.38 -4.94
C ARG A 25 2.51 4.05 -5.13
N ILE A 26 1.43 3.27 -5.26
CA ILE A 26 0.06 3.77 -5.43
C ILE A 26 -0.35 4.61 -4.22
N PHE A 27 -0.14 4.10 -3.01
CA PHE A 27 -0.54 4.80 -1.79
C PHE A 27 0.34 6.02 -1.55
N LEU A 28 1.65 5.90 -1.74
CA LEU A 28 2.56 7.04 -1.60
C LEU A 28 2.24 8.16 -2.59
N GLU A 29 1.95 7.84 -3.85
CA GLU A 29 1.50 8.84 -4.82
C GLU A 29 0.18 9.48 -4.40
N TYR A 30 -0.78 8.68 -3.92
CA TYR A 30 -2.07 9.20 -3.48
C TYR A 30 -1.91 10.20 -2.34
N VAL A 31 -1.26 9.80 -1.24
CA VAL A 31 -1.06 10.69 -0.08
C VAL A 31 -0.18 11.88 -0.43
N TRP A 32 0.79 11.70 -1.34
CA TRP A 32 1.59 12.81 -1.82
C TRP A 32 0.74 13.89 -2.50
N ASN A 33 -0.34 13.53 -3.18
CA ASN A 33 -1.17 14.48 -3.93
C ASN A 33 -2.34 15.05 -3.11
N LEU A 34 -2.49 14.68 -1.84
CA LEU A 34 -3.54 15.20 -0.99
C LEU A 34 -3.41 16.73 -0.79
N PRO A 35 -4.53 17.49 -0.80
CA PRO A 35 -4.49 18.96 -0.75
C PRO A 35 -3.77 19.54 0.46
N GLN A 36 -3.89 18.91 1.63
CA GLN A 36 -3.27 19.37 2.87
C GLN A 36 -1.73 19.33 2.82
N TYR A 37 -1.14 18.45 2.00
CA TYR A 37 0.31 18.30 1.90
C TYR A 37 0.91 19.06 0.72
N ARG A 38 0.24 20.10 0.22
CA ARG A 38 0.77 20.90 -0.88
C ARG A 38 1.90 21.85 -0.43
N GLY A 39 2.84 22.09 -1.33
CA GLY A 39 4.00 22.94 -1.08
C GLY A 39 5.04 22.34 -0.13
N PRO A 40 6.19 23.00 0.08
CA PRO A 40 7.30 22.45 0.85
C PRO A 40 6.93 22.05 2.29
N LYS A 41 6.23 22.94 3.01
CA LYS A 41 5.78 22.66 4.38
C LYS A 41 4.86 21.45 4.47
N GLY A 42 3.89 21.34 3.56
CA GLY A 42 3.00 20.19 3.50
C GLY A 42 3.72 18.87 3.20
N LYS A 43 4.82 18.89 2.43
CA LYS A 43 5.64 17.68 2.23
C LYS A 43 6.42 17.27 3.47
N ASP A 44 6.90 18.24 4.24
CA ASP A 44 7.55 17.97 5.52
C ASP A 44 6.53 17.39 6.53
N GLU A 45 5.31 17.94 6.56
CA GLU A 45 4.19 17.42 7.37
C GLU A 45 3.81 15.99 6.97
N LEU A 46 3.63 15.71 5.67
CA LEU A 46 3.39 14.34 5.19
C LEU A 46 4.50 13.38 5.63
N SER A 47 5.76 13.80 5.50
CA SER A 47 6.91 12.98 5.89
C SER A 47 6.86 12.65 7.38
N HIS A 48 6.52 13.63 8.21
CA HIS A 48 6.38 13.47 9.66
C HIS A 48 5.20 12.58 10.04
N GLU A 49 4.07 12.71 9.35
CA GLU A 49 2.86 11.91 9.61
C GLU A 49 3.07 10.44 9.23
N LEU A 50 3.64 10.17 8.04
CA LEU A 50 4.01 8.82 7.63
C LEU A 50 4.99 8.17 8.62
N LEU A 51 5.93 8.96 9.13
CA LEU A 51 6.88 8.48 10.15
C LEU A 51 6.18 8.19 11.48
N THR A 52 5.30 9.10 11.93
CA THR A 52 4.52 8.95 13.16
C THR A 52 3.67 7.67 13.13
N ILE A 53 2.97 7.41 12.01
CA ILE A 53 2.21 6.18 11.83
C ILE A 53 3.15 4.96 11.88
N GLY A 54 4.28 5.00 11.16
CA GLY A 54 5.26 3.91 11.16
C GLY A 54 5.89 3.62 12.54
N MET A 55 6.10 4.66 13.35
CA MET A 55 6.63 4.53 14.72
C MET A 55 5.59 4.01 15.71
N ALA A 56 4.33 4.42 15.58
CA ALA A 56 3.23 3.94 16.44
C ALA A 56 3.07 2.43 16.35
N GLU A 57 3.22 1.88 15.13
CA GLU A 57 3.17 0.43 14.88
C GLU A 57 4.50 -0.28 15.21
N ARG A 58 5.49 0.44 15.78
CA ARG A 58 6.83 -0.03 16.17
C ARG A 58 7.68 -0.66 15.07
N GLU A 59 7.39 -0.35 13.81
CA GLU A 59 8.07 -0.94 12.64
C GLU A 59 9.10 0.02 12.02
N ALA A 60 8.98 1.33 12.24
CA ALA A 60 9.98 2.31 11.83
C ALA A 60 11.17 2.34 12.81
N GLN A 61 12.37 2.07 12.29
CA GLN A 61 13.64 2.11 13.04
C GLN A 61 14.44 3.40 12.83
N LYS A 62 13.88 4.37 12.10
CA LYS A 62 14.54 5.65 11.79
C LYS A 62 13.78 6.78 12.45
N ASP A 63 14.53 7.79 12.89
CA ASP A 63 13.95 9.00 13.50
C ASP A 63 13.61 10.06 12.44
N THR A 64 13.95 9.83 11.17
CA THR A 64 13.71 10.77 10.08
C THR A 64 13.34 10.08 8.77
N LEU A 65 12.38 10.67 8.06
CA LEU A 65 12.02 10.36 6.67
C LEU A 65 12.26 11.63 5.85
N GLN A 66 13.03 11.53 4.76
CA GLN A 66 13.33 12.68 3.90
C GLN A 66 12.36 12.74 2.73
N VAL A 67 11.85 13.94 2.42
CA VAL A 67 10.98 14.21 1.26
C VAL A 67 11.60 13.68 -0.04
N LYS A 68 12.92 13.85 -0.23
CA LYS A 68 13.65 13.33 -1.40
C LYS A 68 13.61 11.80 -1.50
N ALA A 69 13.62 11.09 -0.37
CA ALA A 69 13.51 9.64 -0.34
C ALA A 69 12.09 9.20 -0.75
N ILE A 70 11.06 9.89 -0.27
CA ILE A 70 9.66 9.66 -0.67
C ILE A 70 9.51 9.80 -2.20
N ILE A 71 10.04 10.87 -2.79
CA ILE A 71 10.04 11.06 -4.25
C ILE A 71 10.76 9.92 -4.95
N GLY A 72 11.95 9.52 -4.45
CA GLY A 72 12.70 8.39 -5.01
C GLY A 72 11.90 7.09 -5.01
N MET A 73 11.14 6.84 -3.95
CA MET A 73 10.27 5.69 -3.80
C MET A 73 9.06 5.71 -4.73
N ILE A 74 8.37 6.86 -4.85
CA ILE A 74 7.26 7.04 -5.80
C ILE A 74 7.74 6.79 -7.25
N CYS A 75 8.92 7.31 -7.59
CA CYS A 75 9.55 7.11 -8.90
C CYS A 75 10.10 5.70 -9.15
N GLY A 76 9.98 4.77 -8.18
CA GLY A 76 10.55 3.42 -8.31
C GLY A 76 12.07 3.36 -8.28
N ARG A 77 12.76 4.45 -7.90
CA ARG A 77 14.23 4.51 -7.77
C ARG A 77 14.73 3.92 -6.44
N GLN A 78 13.83 3.74 -5.48
CA GLN A 78 14.10 3.19 -4.16
C GLN A 78 12.99 2.21 -3.77
N ASN A 79 13.36 1.15 -3.05
CA ASN A 79 12.39 0.24 -2.46
C ASN A 79 11.64 0.91 -1.31
N ILE A 80 10.35 0.63 -1.19
CA ILE A 80 9.53 1.12 -0.09
C ILE A 80 9.54 0.08 1.04
N PRO A 81 10.01 0.42 2.25
CA PRO A 81 9.97 -0.50 3.38
C PRO A 81 8.53 -0.79 3.81
N TYR A 82 8.29 -1.95 4.41
CA TYR A 82 6.95 -2.41 4.81
C TYR A 82 6.19 -1.36 5.64
N TRP A 83 6.82 -0.81 6.68
CA TRP A 83 6.18 0.17 7.57
C TRP A 83 5.68 1.41 6.82
N LEU A 84 6.39 1.82 5.76
CA LEU A 84 6.02 2.98 4.96
C LEU A 84 4.91 2.65 3.97
N ASN A 85 4.90 1.44 3.40
CA ASN A 85 3.75 0.95 2.63
C ASN A 85 2.49 0.93 3.49
N TYR A 86 2.60 0.37 4.69
CA TYR A 86 1.50 0.31 5.65
C TYR A 86 1.01 1.71 6.04
N ALA A 87 1.92 2.60 6.44
CA ALA A 87 1.58 3.97 6.82
C ALA A 87 0.90 4.73 5.67
N ALA A 88 1.44 4.62 4.46
CA ALA A 88 0.86 5.25 3.28
C ALA A 88 -0.52 4.68 2.94
N MET A 89 -0.69 3.35 3.02
CA MET A 89 -1.99 2.70 2.79
C MET A 89 -3.02 3.17 3.81
N LYS A 90 -2.68 3.15 5.11
CA LYS A 90 -3.57 3.58 6.19
C LYS A 90 -4.01 5.03 6.01
N LEU A 91 -3.06 5.93 5.80
CA LEU A 91 -3.35 7.34 5.57
C LEU A 91 -4.16 7.57 4.28
N ALA A 92 -3.89 6.81 3.21
CA ALA A 92 -4.68 6.89 1.98
C ALA A 92 -6.15 6.48 2.24
N LEU A 93 -6.37 5.37 2.95
CA LEU A 93 -7.71 4.86 3.25
C LEU A 93 -8.48 5.80 4.21
N GLU A 94 -7.80 6.38 5.20
CA GLU A 94 -8.36 7.41 6.09
C GLU A 94 -8.74 8.71 5.33
N ASN A 95 -8.15 8.93 4.15
CA ASN A 95 -8.45 10.05 3.26
C ASN A 95 -9.31 9.63 2.05
N ASP A 96 -10.19 8.63 2.20
CA ASP A 96 -11.16 8.20 1.19
C ASP A 96 -10.56 7.59 -0.10
N PHE A 97 -9.38 6.99 -0.03
CA PHE A 97 -8.85 6.21 -1.16
C PHE A 97 -9.80 5.05 -1.51
N LYS A 98 -10.22 4.98 -2.78
CA LYS A 98 -11.10 3.92 -3.29
C LYS A 98 -10.36 3.00 -4.27
N PRO A 99 -10.35 1.68 -4.06
CA PRO A 99 -9.73 0.73 -4.98
C PRO A 99 -10.55 0.62 -6.26
N THR A 100 -10.16 1.37 -7.27
CA THR A 100 -10.86 1.44 -8.58
C THR A 100 -10.14 0.65 -9.65
N HIS A 101 -8.84 0.40 -9.46
CA HIS A 101 -8.02 -0.41 -10.34
C HIS A 101 -7.56 -1.69 -9.62
N SER A 102 -7.41 -2.79 -10.35
CA SER A 102 -6.94 -4.08 -9.82
C SER A 102 -5.64 -3.97 -9.01
N ALA A 103 -4.71 -3.12 -9.45
CA ALA A 103 -3.45 -2.85 -8.74
C ALA A 103 -3.65 -2.24 -7.35
N ASP A 104 -4.72 -1.46 -7.15
CA ASP A 104 -5.05 -0.87 -5.85
C ASP A 104 -5.41 -1.98 -4.86
N SER A 105 -6.28 -2.90 -5.29
CA SER A 105 -6.67 -4.05 -4.48
C SER A 105 -5.50 -4.98 -4.19
N ILE A 106 -4.62 -5.23 -5.17
CA ILE A 106 -3.39 -5.98 -4.92
C ILE A 106 -2.50 -5.26 -3.91
N GLY A 107 -2.36 -3.93 -4.02
CA GLY A 107 -1.60 -3.13 -3.06
C GLY A 107 -2.12 -3.26 -1.63
N ILE A 108 -3.45 -3.21 -1.46
CA ILE A 108 -4.10 -3.36 -0.16
C ILE A 108 -3.81 -4.76 0.38
N VAL A 109 -4.14 -5.80 -0.40
CA VAL A 109 -3.88 -7.21 -0.04
C VAL A 109 -2.41 -7.43 0.33
N ALA A 110 -1.47 -7.03 -0.53
CA ALA A 110 -0.05 -7.23 -0.32
C ALA A 110 0.47 -6.58 0.97
N THR A 111 -0.09 -5.44 1.35
CA THR A 111 0.27 -4.72 2.56
C THR A 111 -0.37 -5.35 3.80
N SER A 112 -1.63 -5.78 3.71
CA SER A 112 -2.39 -6.38 4.81
C SER A 112 -1.95 -7.82 5.16
N LEU A 113 -1.30 -8.54 4.25
CA LEU A 113 -0.92 -9.94 4.44
C LEU A 113 -0.10 -10.19 5.71
N LYS A 114 0.88 -9.33 6.01
CA LYS A 114 1.75 -9.52 7.18
C LYS A 114 0.94 -9.49 8.47
N ASP A 115 0.02 -8.53 8.60
CA ASP A 115 -0.80 -8.37 9.79
C ASP A 115 -1.86 -9.48 9.89
N PHE A 116 -2.51 -9.81 8.77
CA PHE A 116 -3.48 -10.90 8.67
C PHE A 116 -2.90 -12.25 9.13
N GLN A 117 -1.61 -12.48 8.86
CA GLN A 117 -0.92 -13.73 9.17
C GLN A 117 -0.16 -13.72 10.51
N SER A 118 -0.23 -12.64 11.28
CA SER A 118 0.55 -12.45 12.52
C SER A 118 0.31 -13.55 13.58
N GLY A 119 -0.82 -14.26 13.54
CA GLY A 119 -1.15 -15.38 14.43
C GLY A 119 -1.03 -16.78 13.80
N TYR A 120 -0.59 -16.89 12.55
CA TYR A 120 -0.61 -18.16 11.82
C TYR A 120 0.59 -19.04 12.21
N SER A 121 0.39 -20.36 12.30
CA SER A 121 1.52 -21.26 12.46
C SER A 121 2.37 -21.33 11.17
N LYS A 122 3.61 -21.82 11.28
CA LYS A 122 4.49 -22.03 10.11
C LYS A 122 3.88 -22.94 9.03
N ARG A 123 2.93 -23.81 9.39
CA ARG A 123 2.23 -24.70 8.45
C ARG A 123 1.12 -23.98 7.71
N GLU A 124 0.53 -22.95 8.33
CA GLU A 124 -0.61 -22.21 7.80
C GLU A 124 -0.18 -20.92 7.08
N ILE A 125 1.05 -20.44 7.29
CA ILE A 125 1.50 -19.14 6.76
C ILE A 125 1.49 -19.04 5.22
N ASN A 126 1.39 -20.15 4.50
CA ASN A 126 1.22 -20.14 3.04
C ASN A 126 -0.24 -20.34 2.61
N GLN A 127 -1.15 -20.62 3.53
CA GLN A 127 -2.55 -20.89 3.25
C GLN A 127 -3.39 -19.63 3.46
N ILE A 128 -4.02 -19.15 2.39
CA ILE A 128 -4.88 -17.95 2.44
C ILE A 128 -6.31 -18.35 2.14
N LYS A 129 -7.20 -18.20 3.13
CA LYS A 129 -8.64 -18.24 2.89
C LYS A 129 -9.05 -16.87 2.34
N LEU A 130 -9.33 -16.80 1.04
CA LEU A 130 -9.62 -15.54 0.36
C LEU A 130 -10.79 -14.79 1.02
N PRO A 131 -11.94 -15.43 1.36
CA PRO A 131 -13.03 -14.73 2.04
C PRO A 131 -12.60 -14.15 3.40
N SER A 132 -11.80 -14.89 4.18
CA SER A 132 -11.31 -14.42 5.48
C SER A 132 -10.38 -13.22 5.35
N LEU A 133 -9.52 -13.20 4.32
CA LEU A 133 -8.66 -12.05 4.04
C LEU A 133 -9.48 -10.82 3.61
N MET A 134 -10.50 -11.00 2.76
CA MET A 134 -11.38 -9.90 2.34
C MET A 134 -12.15 -9.32 3.54
N SER A 135 -12.73 -10.17 4.39
CA SER A 135 -13.42 -9.73 5.62
C SER A 135 -12.47 -9.04 6.60
N TYR A 136 -11.23 -9.52 6.74
CA TYR A 136 -10.23 -8.84 7.55
C TYR A 136 -9.96 -7.43 7.02
N ILE A 137 -9.74 -7.28 5.71
CA ILE A 137 -9.48 -5.97 5.09
C ILE A 137 -10.66 -5.01 5.30
N GLU A 138 -11.89 -5.49 5.12
CA GLU A 138 -13.11 -4.71 5.33
C GLU A 138 -13.26 -4.27 6.79
N MET A 139 -13.05 -5.18 7.75
CA MET A 139 -13.22 -4.87 9.17
C MET A 139 -12.10 -3.97 9.72
N THR A 140 -10.86 -4.17 9.28
CA THR A 140 -9.69 -3.45 9.79
C THR A 140 -9.49 -2.10 9.13
N TYR A 141 -9.71 -2.01 7.82
CA TYR A 141 -9.42 -0.79 7.06
C TYR A 141 -10.67 -0.14 6.45
N HIS A 142 -11.87 -0.64 6.76
CA HIS A 142 -13.15 -0.09 6.32
C HIS A 142 -13.26 0.09 4.79
N VAL A 143 -12.60 -0.80 4.04
CA VAL A 143 -12.57 -0.78 2.57
C VAL A 143 -13.03 -2.11 2.01
N VAL A 144 -14.00 -2.06 1.09
CA VAL A 144 -14.46 -3.23 0.35
C VAL A 144 -13.72 -3.31 -0.97
N LEU A 145 -13.02 -4.42 -1.21
CA LEU A 145 -12.36 -4.66 -2.49
C LEU A 145 -13.40 -5.12 -3.54
N PRO A 146 -13.39 -4.59 -4.77
CA PRO A 146 -14.32 -5.02 -5.79
C PRO A 146 -14.18 -6.52 -6.09
N VAL A 147 -15.30 -7.24 -6.10
CA VAL A 147 -15.33 -8.69 -6.41
C VAL A 147 -14.73 -8.98 -7.79
N ALA A 148 -14.87 -8.05 -8.75
CA ALA A 148 -14.25 -8.14 -10.06
C ALA A 148 -12.71 -8.21 -10.01
N HIS A 149 -12.08 -7.75 -8.92
CA HIS A 149 -10.64 -7.84 -8.72
C HIS A 149 -10.20 -9.18 -8.10
N TYR A 150 -11.11 -10.03 -7.61
CA TYR A 150 -10.73 -11.27 -6.92
C TYR A 150 -9.87 -12.21 -7.79
N PRO A 151 -10.14 -12.41 -9.09
CA PRO A 151 -9.29 -13.27 -9.92
C PRO A 151 -7.83 -12.80 -9.99
N ILE A 152 -7.58 -11.49 -10.09
CA ILE A 152 -6.20 -10.97 -10.15
C ILE A 152 -5.52 -10.99 -8.78
N ILE A 153 -6.29 -10.86 -7.69
CA ILE A 153 -5.79 -11.02 -6.32
C ILE A 153 -5.36 -12.47 -6.09
N THR A 154 -6.18 -13.44 -6.49
CA THR A 154 -5.85 -14.87 -6.42
C THR A 154 -4.58 -15.17 -7.21
N ALA A 155 -4.51 -14.73 -8.47
CA ALA A 155 -3.33 -14.92 -9.32
C ALA A 155 -2.06 -14.29 -8.70
N TYR A 156 -2.19 -13.11 -8.10
CA TYR A 156 -1.09 -12.47 -7.37
C TYR A 156 -0.64 -13.31 -6.17
N LEU A 157 -1.56 -13.79 -5.33
CA LEU A 157 -1.25 -14.60 -4.16
C LEU A 157 -0.59 -15.94 -4.56
N GLU A 158 -1.11 -16.61 -5.57
CA GLU A 158 -0.54 -17.86 -6.10
C GLU A 158 0.87 -17.64 -6.68
N HIS A 159 1.09 -16.54 -7.41
CA HIS A 159 2.42 -16.14 -7.88
C HIS A 159 3.39 -15.89 -6.71
N ARG A 160 2.88 -15.42 -5.57
CA ARG A 160 3.63 -15.26 -4.32
C ARG A 160 3.78 -16.57 -3.52
N ARG A 161 3.35 -17.70 -4.09
CA ARG A 161 3.40 -19.07 -3.54
C ARG A 161 2.47 -19.33 -2.36
N TYR A 162 1.38 -18.55 -2.26
CA TYR A 162 0.29 -18.89 -1.35
C TYR A 162 -0.64 -19.92 -2.00
N GLU A 163 -1.13 -20.87 -1.20
CA GLU A 163 -2.25 -21.73 -1.51
C GLU A 163 -3.54 -20.98 -1.19
N VAL A 164 -4.31 -20.61 -2.21
CA VAL A 164 -5.53 -19.82 -2.05
C VAL A 164 -6.74 -20.75 -1.95
N MET A 165 -7.44 -20.69 -0.82
CA MET A 165 -8.71 -21.37 -0.59
C MET A 165 -9.85 -20.37 -0.82
N LEU A 166 -10.78 -20.72 -1.71
CA LEU A 166 -11.95 -19.92 -2.06
C LEU A 166 -13.12 -20.14 -1.10
#